data_AF-A0A3S3F6T4-F1
#
_entry.id   AF-A0A3S3F6T4-F1
#
_cell.length_a   1.000
_cell.length_b   1.000
_cell.length_c   1.000
_cell.angle_alpha   90.00
_cell.angle_beta   90.00
_cell.angle_gamma   90.00
#
_symmetry.space_group_name_H-M   'P 1'
#
loop_
_entity.id
_entity.type
_entity.pdbx_description
1 polymer ?
#
loop_
_entity_poly.entity_id
_entity_poly.type
_entity_poly.pdbx_seq_one_letter_code
_entity_poly.pdbx_strand_id
1 'polypeptide(L)'
;MARYLVTWEIDYEGEGDPEAAARWAWDILRKPHSTASVFTMIDEDGNETKIDLAELDEARLENSISSVGDVLRRLTEEARHAHR
;
A
#
# COMPACT_ATOMS: atom_id res chain seq x y z
N MET A 1 0.71 15.21 -19.28
CA MET A 1 1.16 14.78 -17.93
C MET A 1 -0.12 14.60 -17.15
N ALA A 2 -0.40 13.41 -16.64
CA ALA A 2 -1.61 13.22 -15.84
C ALA A 2 -1.44 13.96 -14.51
N ARG A 3 -2.44 14.78 -14.16
CA ARG A 3 -2.53 15.50 -12.90
C ARG A 3 -3.48 14.76 -11.97
N TYR A 4 -2.98 14.47 -10.76
CA TYR A 4 -3.78 13.90 -9.69
C TYR A 4 -3.73 14.82 -8.48
N LEU A 5 -4.89 15.09 -7.87
CA LEU A 5 -4.94 15.60 -6.51
C LEU A 5 -5.00 14.40 -5.59
N VAL A 6 -4.02 14.27 -4.70
CA VAL A 6 -3.99 13.20 -3.71
C VAL A 6 -4.24 13.82 -2.35
N THR A 7 -5.29 13.36 -1.68
CA THR A 7 -5.62 13.74 -0.32
C THR A 7 -5.51 12.54 0.59
N TRP A 8 -5.11 12.83 1.83
CA TRP A 8 -5.15 11.88 2.93
C TRP A 8 -5.94 12.54 4.05
N GLU A 9 -6.91 11.82 4.60
CA GLU A 9 -7.85 12.33 5.59
C GLU A 9 -7.94 11.32 6.73
N ILE A 10 -8.08 11.84 7.94
CA ILE A 10 -8.29 11.05 9.14
C ILE A 10 -9.25 11.79 10.06
N ASP A 11 -10.22 11.07 10.59
CA ASP A 11 -11.12 11.62 11.59
C ASP A 11 -10.41 11.68 12.94
N TYR A 12 -10.39 12.87 13.55
CA TYR A 12 -9.92 13.05 14.91
C TYR A 12 -11.10 12.95 15.88
N GLU A 13 -11.15 11.87 16.63
CA GLU A 13 -12.10 11.71 17.75
C GLU A 13 -11.35 11.90 19.07
N GLY A 14 -11.39 13.12 19.61
CA GLY A 14 -10.74 13.45 20.87
C GLY A 14 -11.05 14.86 21.36
N GLU A 15 -10.71 15.13 22.61
CA GLU A 15 -10.74 16.49 23.17
C GLU A 15 -9.48 17.24 22.72
N GLY A 16 -9.62 18.48 22.24
CA GLY A 16 -8.48 19.27 21.78
C GLY A 16 -8.89 20.41 20.86
N ASP A 17 -7.92 21.27 20.55
CA ASP A 17 -8.06 22.34 19.57
C ASP A 17 -7.59 21.87 18.17
N PRO A 18 -7.80 22.67 17.10
CA PRO A 18 -7.39 22.28 15.76
C PRO A 18 -5.89 21.97 15.62
N GLU A 19 -5.04 22.62 16.41
CA GLU A 19 -3.60 22.36 16.41
C GLU A 19 -3.30 20.96 16.99
N ALA A 20 -3.95 20.57 18.10
CA ALA A 20 -3.80 19.24 18.67
C ALA A 20 -4.22 18.14 17.67
N ALA A 21 -5.34 18.32 16.97
CA ALA A 21 -5.80 17.39 15.93
C ALA A 21 -4.79 17.27 14.79
N ALA A 22 -4.25 18.40 14.30
CA ALA A 22 -3.26 18.40 13.22
C ALA A 22 -1.93 17.75 13.64
N ARG A 23 -1.46 18.01 14.86
CA ARG A 23 -0.26 17.35 15.42
C ARG A 23 -0.45 15.85 15.55
N TRP A 24 -1.61 15.42 16.04
CA TRP A 24 -1.95 14.00 16.15
C TRP A 24 -1.99 13.30 14.78
N ALA A 25 -2.64 13.92 13.79
CA ALA A 25 -2.70 13.39 12.43
C ALA A 25 -1.30 13.27 11.80
N TRP A 26 -0.45 14.28 11.99
CA TRP A 26 0.94 14.26 11.56
C TRP A 26 1.76 13.14 12.22
N ASP A 27 1.58 12.94 13.53
CA ASP A 27 2.27 11.90 14.28
C ASP A 27 1.87 10.50 13.82
N ILE A 28 0.61 10.30 13.42
CA ILE A 28 0.19 9.05 12.79
C ILE A 28 0.89 8.90 11.44
N LEU A 29 0.81 9.89 10.57
CA LEU A 29 1.34 9.81 9.20
C LEU A 29 2.84 9.46 9.17
N ARG A 30 3.65 10.01 10.09
CA ARG A 30 5.11 9.82 10.10
C ARG A 30 5.59 8.51 10.75
N LYS A 31 4.70 7.70 11.34
CA LYS A 31 5.11 6.45 12.00
C LYS A 31 5.71 5.48 10.97
N PRO A 32 6.86 4.83 11.24
CA PRO A 32 7.50 3.89 10.32
C PRO A 32 6.60 2.73 9.85
N HIS A 33 5.61 2.36 10.67
CA HIS A 33 4.59 1.36 10.36
C HIS A 33 3.21 1.97 10.56
N SER A 34 3.01 3.19 10.06
CA SER A 34 1.72 3.86 10.15
C SER A 34 0.65 3.05 9.43
N THR A 35 -0.55 3.02 10.01
CA THR A 35 -1.76 2.51 9.37
C THR A 35 -2.42 3.56 8.47
N ALA A 36 -1.81 4.73 8.30
CA ALA A 36 -2.22 5.79 7.38
C ALA A 36 -1.92 5.43 5.91
N SER A 37 -2.51 4.34 5.43
CA SER A 37 -2.24 3.79 4.09
C SER A 37 -3.30 4.14 3.04
N VAL A 38 -4.45 4.68 3.45
CA VAL A 38 -5.58 4.96 2.56
C VAL A 38 -5.56 6.40 2.07
N PHE A 39 -5.48 6.58 0.76
CA PHE A 39 -5.46 7.88 0.08
C PHE A 39 -6.64 8.01 -0.87
N THR A 40 -7.18 9.21 -1.00
CA THR A 40 -8.14 9.55 -2.06
C THR A 40 -7.37 10.21 -3.20
N MET A 41 -7.43 9.63 -4.38
CA MET A 41 -6.87 10.18 -5.62
C MET A 41 -8.01 10.74 -6.46
N ILE A 42 -7.88 11.99 -6.88
CA ILE A 42 -8.81 12.66 -7.80
C ILE A 42 -8.08 12.91 -9.11
N ASP A 43 -8.59 12.36 -10.21
CA ASP A 43 -8.02 12.52 -11.55
C ASP A 43 -8.41 13.84 -12.23
N GLU A 44 -7.98 14.02 -13.48
CA GLU A 44 -8.23 15.24 -14.28
C GLU A 44 -9.71 15.44 -14.63
N ASP A 45 -10.47 14.35 -14.67
CA ASP A 45 -11.91 14.36 -14.93
C ASP A 45 -12.72 14.53 -13.64
N GLY A 46 -12.03 14.58 -12.48
CA GLY A 46 -12.63 14.70 -11.17
C GLY A 46 -13.10 13.37 -10.59
N ASN A 47 -12.73 12.23 -11.18
CA ASN A 47 -13.10 10.93 -10.62
C ASN A 47 -12.25 10.64 -9.39
N GLU A 48 -12.92 10.22 -8.32
CA GLU A 48 -12.29 9.85 -7.06
C GLU A 48 -12.05 8.34 -7.01
N THR A 49 -10.84 7.96 -6.62
CA THR A 49 -10.47 6.57 -6.35
C THR A 49 -9.78 6.50 -5.00
N LYS A 50 -10.28 5.63 -4.11
CA LYS A 50 -9.60 5.32 -2.86
C LYS A 50 -8.56 4.23 -3.09
N ILE A 51 -7.35 4.46 -2.60
CA ILE A 51 -6.20 3.59 -2.75
C ILE A 51 -5.67 3.26 -1.35
N ASP A 52 -5.73 2.00 -0.96
CA ASP A 52 -5.03 1.51 0.24
C ASP A 52 -3.66 0.94 -0.15
N LEU A 53 -2.59 1.65 0.20
CA LEU A 53 -1.23 1.22 -0.11
C LEU A 53 -0.81 -0.03 0.66
N ALA A 54 -1.35 -0.27 1.85
CA ALA A 54 -1.01 -1.47 2.62
C ALA A 54 -1.55 -2.73 1.94
N GLU A 55 -2.78 -2.66 1.44
CA GLU A 55 -3.40 -3.73 0.64
C GLU A 55 -2.61 -3.98 -0.65
N LEU A 56 -2.20 -2.90 -1.35
CA LEU A 56 -1.41 -3.03 -2.58
C LEU A 56 -0.03 -3.65 -2.33
N ASP A 57 0.65 -3.27 -1.24
CA ASP A 57 1.95 -3.83 -0.88
C ASP A 57 1.85 -5.30 -0.46
N GLU A 58 0.80 -5.68 0.28
CA GLU A 58 0.50 -7.07 0.63
C GLU A 58 0.27 -7.91 -0.63
N ALA A 59 -0.63 -7.46 -1.52
CA ALA A 59 -0.89 -8.14 -2.79
C ALA A 59 0.36 -8.26 -3.66
N ARG A 60 1.22 -7.23 -3.67
CA ARG A 60 2.51 -7.27 -4.39
C ARG A 60 3.46 -8.30 -3.78
N LEU A 61 3.51 -8.42 -2.46
CA LEU A 61 4.34 -9.39 -1.76
C LEU A 61 3.87 -10.83 -2.06
N GLU A 62 2.57 -11.09 -1.98
CA GLU A 62 1.98 -12.40 -2.29
C GLU A 62 2.30 -12.85 -3.72
N ASN A 63 2.13 -11.94 -4.69
CA ASN A 63 2.49 -12.19 -6.09
C ASN A 63 3.99 -12.51 -6.26
N SER A 64 4.85 -11.81 -5.51
CA SER A 64 6.29 -12.03 -5.54
C SER A 64 6.68 -13.40 -4.97
N ILE A 65 6.07 -13.80 -3.85
CA ILE A 65 6.30 -15.11 -3.22
C ILE A 65 5.83 -16.25 -4.13
N SER A 66 4.65 -16.11 -4.75
CA SER A 66 4.11 -17.08 -5.71
C SER A 66 5.07 -17.29 -6.89
N SER A 67 5.55 -16.19 -7.48
CA SER A 67 6.51 -16.21 -8.59
C SER A 67 7.80 -16.96 -8.22
N VAL A 68 8.35 -16.71 -7.02
CA VAL A 68 9.54 -17.42 -6.53
C VAL A 68 9.27 -18.91 -6.35
N GLY A 69 8.10 -19.27 -5.81
CA GLY A 69 7.69 -20.67 -5.66
C GLY A 69 7.63 -21.42 -6.98
N ASP A 70 7.09 -20.79 -8.03
CA ASP A 70 7.03 -21.35 -9.38
C ASP A 70 8.42 -21.58 -9.99
N VAL A 71 9.34 -20.63 -9.79
CA VAL A 71 10.72 -20.77 -10.25
C VAL A 71 11.41 -21.96 -9.57
N LEU A 72 11.28 -22.07 -8.24
CA LEU A 72 11.88 -23.17 -7.49
C LEU A 72 11.34 -24.54 -7.92
N ARG A 73 10.03 -24.62 -8.19
CA ARG A 73 9.38 -25.84 -8.70
C ARG A 73 9.96 -26.25 -10.06
N ARG A 74 10.08 -25.32 -11.01
CA ARG A 74 10.66 -25.60 -12.34
C ARG A 74 12.09 -26.10 -12.24
N LEU A 75 12.93 -25.42 -11.46
CA LEU A 75 14.32 -25.85 -11.26
C LEU A 75 14.43 -27.24 -10.64
N THR A 76 13.52 -27.58 -9.73
CA THR A 76 13.48 -28.91 -9.10
C THR A 76 13.03 -30.00 -10.08
N GLU A 77 12.07 -29.71 -10.94
CA GLU A 77 11.61 -30.63 -12.00
C GLU A 77 12.71 -30.85 -13.05
N GLU A 78 13.37 -29.79 -13.51
CA GLU A 78 14.50 -29.88 -14.45
C GLU A 78 15.67 -30.69 -13.88
N ALA A 79 16.04 -30.48 -12.62
CA ALA A 79 17.09 -31.24 -11.95
C ALA A 79 16.75 -32.75 -11.87
N ARG A 80 15.47 -33.10 -11.64
CA ARG A 80 15.02 -34.51 -11.65
C ARG A 80 15.06 -35.13 -13.03
N HIS A 81 14.73 -34.38 -14.08
CA HIS A 81 14.78 -34.86 -15.45
C HIS A 81 16.22 -34.99 -16.00
N ALA A 82 17.17 -34.18 -15.51
CA ALA A 82 18.56 -34.23 -15.92
C ALA A 82 19.36 -35.43 -15.36
N HIS A 83 18.82 -36.14 -14.36
CA HIS A 83 19.46 -37.32 -13.73
C HIS A 83 18.87 -38.66 -14.21
N ARG A 84 18.14 -38.67 -15.32
CA ARG A 84 17.52 -39.86 -15.92
C ARG A 84 18.05 -40.12 -17.32
#